data_AF-A0A1H6S4U3-F1
#
_entry.id   AF-A0A1H6S4U3-F1
#
_cell.length_a   1.000
_cell.length_b   1.000
_cell.length_c   1.000
_cell.angle_alpha   90.00
_cell.angle_beta   90.00
_cell.angle_gamma   90.00
#
_symmetry.space_group_name_H-M   'P 1'
#
loop_
_entity.id
_entity.type
_entity.pdbx_description
1 polymer ?
#
loop_
_entity_poly.entity_id
_entity_poly.type
_entity_poly.pdbx_seq_one_letter_code
_entity_poly.pdbx_strand_id
1 'polypeptide(L)'
;MINFLYILTTGSYINKFVTILKKSCKFGSMIETLKEIWNKLDINEKRYLKTGIQLLIYCTLFFVIIIPWIFTRETISVVDYKNTGAIGDTINGIAGPFIALLAAILTFLAFYIQYKANIEQRTQFNKTILRQDKESSKQEIELIRDRIESRFFELLKLHRANINEFKSKGNSGKSVVIAMYDEFNKLFDSIKEWYTFEKSNLYFQHEWHRKVAQIAYDIMFFGLANNSTQDLMMRIQDIVANDKFYKEEFFPMVLKDAINQHEKIKKENIGKPKLQRTYLPNDGHQSRLGHYFRHLYQTVKFIDEQPSNILNYDEKYFYIKTLRAQMTTHEQALFFYNSLTIMGQSWELSVESTNKKLITKYNLIKNIPNGFTGDLIPGQFYPNVSYEFIVMPTFDRKEIEKHYS
;
A
#
# COMPACT_ATOMS: atom_id res chain seq x y z
N MET A 1 -63.43 -27.15 -54.23
CA MET A 1 -62.10 -26.49 -54.11
C MET A 1 -62.07 -25.23 -53.22
N ILE A 2 -63.14 -24.92 -52.47
CA ILE A 2 -63.13 -23.84 -51.45
C ILE A 2 -63.24 -24.42 -50.00
N ASN A 3 -63.66 -25.68 -49.84
CA ASN A 3 -63.73 -26.33 -48.52
C ASN A 3 -62.47 -27.10 -48.08
N PHE A 4 -61.42 -27.21 -48.90
CA PHE A 4 -60.15 -27.83 -48.48
C PHE A 4 -59.17 -26.80 -47.87
N LEU A 5 -59.35 -25.52 -48.20
CA LEU A 5 -58.57 -24.41 -47.61
C LEU A 5 -59.09 -23.98 -46.23
N TYR A 6 -60.35 -24.29 -45.89
CA TYR A 6 -60.93 -23.92 -44.58
C TYR A 6 -60.52 -24.88 -43.44
N ILE A 7 -60.12 -26.11 -43.78
CA ILE A 7 -59.67 -27.11 -42.79
C ILE A 7 -58.20 -26.90 -42.37
N LEU A 8 -57.41 -26.18 -43.17
CA LEU A 8 -56.04 -25.79 -42.80
C LEU A 8 -55.98 -24.52 -41.92
N THR A 9 -57.07 -23.75 -41.82
CA THR A 9 -57.15 -22.51 -41.02
C THR A 9 -57.69 -22.70 -39.61
N THR A 10 -58.17 -23.89 -39.23
CA THR A 10 -58.54 -24.16 -37.83
C THR A 10 -57.30 -24.43 -36.99
N GLY A 11 -56.87 -23.41 -36.24
CA GLY A 11 -55.65 -23.33 -35.43
C GLY A 11 -55.52 -24.29 -34.24
N SER A 12 -56.01 -25.53 -34.33
CA SER A 12 -55.84 -26.54 -33.28
C SER A 12 -54.56 -27.38 -33.50
N TYR A 13 -54.27 -27.79 -34.74
CA TYR A 13 -53.07 -28.59 -35.04
C TYR A 13 -51.79 -27.76 -35.12
N ILE A 14 -51.84 -26.53 -35.63
CA ILE A 14 -50.70 -25.60 -35.63
C ILE A 14 -50.33 -25.23 -34.20
N ASN A 15 -51.30 -24.98 -33.32
CA ASN A 15 -51.00 -24.71 -31.91
C ASN A 15 -50.46 -25.94 -31.19
N LYS A 16 -50.94 -27.16 -31.47
CA LYS A 16 -50.32 -28.39 -30.95
C LYS A 16 -48.90 -28.58 -31.47
N PHE A 17 -48.63 -28.33 -32.74
CA PHE A 17 -47.30 -28.45 -33.36
C PHE A 17 -46.33 -27.39 -32.82
N VAL A 18 -46.78 -26.14 -32.62
CA VAL A 18 -46.03 -25.05 -31.98
C VAL A 18 -45.78 -25.33 -30.50
N THR A 19 -46.72 -25.98 -29.80
CA THR A 19 -46.54 -26.37 -28.39
C THR A 19 -45.55 -27.54 -28.26
N ILE A 20 -45.55 -28.48 -29.21
CA ILE A 20 -44.58 -29.58 -29.29
C ILE A 20 -43.18 -29.04 -29.66
N LEU A 21 -43.08 -28.06 -30.57
CA LEU A 21 -41.81 -27.39 -30.91
C LEU A 21 -41.26 -26.55 -29.75
N LYS A 22 -42.11 -25.83 -29.00
CA LYS A 22 -41.71 -25.08 -27.80
C LYS A 22 -41.21 -25.97 -26.67
N LYS A 23 -41.65 -27.23 -26.59
CA LYS A 23 -41.16 -28.22 -25.62
C LYS A 23 -39.76 -28.76 -25.95
N SER A 24 -39.24 -28.52 -27.16
CA SER A 24 -37.84 -28.78 -27.48
C SER A 24 -37.00 -27.58 -27.04
N CYS A 25 -36.32 -27.69 -25.88
CA CYS A 25 -35.51 -26.63 -25.26
C CYS A 25 -34.44 -25.97 -26.16
N LYS A 26 -34.18 -26.49 -27.37
CA LYS A 26 -33.22 -25.95 -28.34
C LYS A 26 -33.80 -24.95 -29.34
N PHE A 27 -35.12 -24.94 -29.58
CA PHE A 27 -35.72 -24.09 -30.61
C PHE A 27 -35.95 -22.65 -30.13
N GLY A 28 -36.29 -22.48 -28.85
CA GLY A 28 -36.43 -21.17 -28.22
C GLY A 28 -35.12 -20.39 -28.19
N SER A 29 -34.01 -21.04 -27.80
CA SER A 29 -32.69 -20.41 -27.79
C SER A 29 -32.23 -20.05 -29.20
N MET A 30 -32.52 -20.90 -30.20
CA MET A 30 -32.19 -20.63 -31.60
C MET A 30 -32.88 -19.37 -32.14
N ILE A 31 -34.16 -19.15 -31.81
CA ILE A 31 -34.90 -17.94 -32.22
C ILE A 31 -34.31 -16.69 -31.55
N GLU A 32 -33.92 -16.78 -30.28
CA GLU A 32 -33.30 -15.65 -29.58
C GLU A 32 -31.92 -15.32 -30.15
N THR A 33 -31.09 -16.34 -30.42
CA THR A 33 -29.79 -16.15 -31.09
C THR A 33 -29.95 -15.56 -32.49
N LEU A 34 -30.94 -16.00 -33.27
CA LEU A 34 -31.23 -15.44 -34.60
C LEU A 34 -31.69 -13.98 -34.53
N LYS A 35 -32.49 -13.61 -33.52
CA LYS A 35 -32.88 -12.22 -33.27
C LYS A 35 -31.68 -11.36 -32.88
N GLU A 36 -30.80 -11.88 -32.05
CA GLU A 36 -29.59 -11.17 -31.62
C GLU A 36 -28.62 -10.96 -32.78
N ILE A 37 -28.43 -11.98 -33.63
CA ILE A 37 -27.66 -11.90 -34.87
C ILE A 37 -28.29 -10.89 -35.84
N TRP A 38 -29.61 -10.95 -36.05
CA TRP A 38 -30.34 -10.00 -36.90
C TRP A 38 -30.14 -8.56 -36.42
N ASN A 39 -30.20 -8.31 -35.11
CA ASN A 39 -30.04 -6.96 -34.58
C ASN A 39 -28.63 -6.40 -34.76
N LYS A 40 -27.60 -7.25 -34.81
CA LYS A 40 -26.19 -6.85 -35.03
C LYS A 40 -25.82 -6.56 -36.50
N LEU A 41 -26.67 -6.92 -37.47
CA LEU A 41 -26.43 -6.66 -38.90
C LEU A 41 -26.71 -5.21 -39.28
N ASP A 42 -25.88 -4.64 -40.16
CA ASP A 42 -26.10 -3.31 -40.72
C ASP A 42 -27.30 -3.29 -41.71
N ILE A 43 -27.83 -2.10 -42.00
CA ILE A 43 -29.01 -1.87 -42.85
C ILE A 43 -28.83 -2.51 -44.23
N ASN A 44 -27.63 -2.41 -44.81
CA ASN A 44 -27.34 -3.01 -46.12
C ASN A 44 -27.31 -4.54 -46.03
N GLU A 45 -26.68 -5.11 -44.99
CA GLU A 45 -26.60 -6.55 -44.77
C GLU A 45 -27.99 -7.18 -44.54
N LYS A 46 -28.84 -6.51 -43.74
CA LYS A 46 -30.25 -6.90 -43.55
C LYS A 46 -31.02 -6.91 -44.87
N ARG A 47 -30.78 -5.91 -45.73
CA ARG A 47 -31.41 -5.81 -47.05
C ARG A 47 -30.99 -6.96 -47.95
N TYR A 48 -29.69 -7.25 -48.05
CA TYR A 48 -29.19 -8.37 -48.85
C TYR A 48 -29.71 -9.72 -48.35
N LEU A 49 -29.71 -9.96 -47.03
CA LEU A 49 -30.20 -11.21 -46.46
C LEU A 49 -31.70 -11.40 -46.74
N LYS A 50 -32.50 -10.33 -46.57
CA LYS A 50 -33.94 -10.36 -46.84
C LYS A 50 -34.24 -10.64 -48.31
N THR A 51 -33.56 -9.96 -49.23
CA THR A 51 -33.73 -10.17 -50.68
C THR A 51 -33.28 -11.57 -51.09
N GLY A 52 -32.17 -12.08 -50.54
CA GLY A 52 -31.69 -13.44 -50.78
C GLY A 52 -32.69 -14.50 -50.32
N ILE A 53 -33.22 -14.37 -49.09
CA ILE A 53 -34.24 -15.30 -48.56
C ILE A 53 -35.52 -15.25 -49.39
N GLN A 54 -35.98 -14.05 -49.79
CA GLN A 54 -37.16 -13.90 -50.63
C GLN A 54 -36.98 -14.59 -51.99
N LEU A 55 -35.85 -14.37 -52.66
CA LEU A 55 -35.53 -15.04 -53.93
C LEU A 55 -35.48 -16.55 -53.76
N LEU A 56 -34.90 -17.05 -52.66
CA LEU A 56 -34.81 -18.48 -52.39
C LEU A 56 -36.20 -19.09 -52.19
N ILE A 57 -37.08 -18.44 -51.42
CA ILE A 57 -38.47 -18.85 -51.23
C ILE A 57 -39.23 -18.86 -52.57
N TYR A 58 -39.07 -17.81 -53.39
CA TYR A 58 -39.73 -17.75 -54.70
C TYR A 58 -39.20 -18.83 -55.65
N CYS A 59 -37.89 -19.08 -55.67
CA CYS A 59 -37.30 -20.18 -56.43
C CYS A 59 -37.81 -21.54 -55.93
N THR A 60 -37.86 -21.78 -54.62
CA THR A 60 -38.38 -23.04 -54.08
C THR A 60 -39.86 -23.22 -54.41
N LEU A 61 -40.69 -22.19 -54.25
CA LEU A 61 -42.10 -22.23 -54.66
C LEU A 61 -42.27 -22.47 -56.16
N PHE A 62 -41.42 -21.86 -56.99
CA PHE A 62 -41.40 -22.08 -58.43
C PHE A 62 -41.03 -23.54 -58.78
N PHE A 63 -39.95 -24.08 -58.21
CA PHE A 63 -39.51 -25.44 -58.48
C PHE A 63 -40.42 -26.52 -57.87
N VAL A 64 -41.06 -26.26 -56.73
CA VAL A 64 -41.90 -27.26 -56.02
C VAL A 64 -43.36 -27.21 -56.48
N ILE A 65 -43.89 -26.05 -56.89
CA ILE A 65 -45.29 -25.93 -57.28
C ILE A 65 -45.42 -25.84 -58.80
N ILE A 66 -44.65 -24.96 -59.45
CA ILE A 66 -44.86 -24.66 -60.87
C ILE A 66 -44.29 -25.75 -61.76
N ILE A 67 -43.14 -26.34 -61.44
CA ILE A 67 -42.58 -27.44 -62.24
C ILE A 67 -43.46 -28.70 -62.18
N PRO A 68 -43.86 -29.25 -61.02
CA PRO A 68 -44.77 -30.39 -61.00
C PRO A 68 -46.10 -30.10 -61.67
N TRP A 69 -46.64 -28.88 -61.51
CA TRP A 69 -47.89 -28.47 -62.16
C TRP A 69 -47.77 -28.34 -63.69
N ILE A 70 -46.63 -27.86 -64.22
CA ILE A 70 -46.37 -27.81 -65.67
C ILE A 70 -46.22 -29.23 -66.23
N PHE A 71 -45.50 -30.11 -65.54
CA PHE A 71 -45.19 -31.46 -66.01
C PHE A 71 -46.32 -32.50 -65.78
N THR A 72 -47.43 -32.12 -65.13
CA THR A 72 -48.61 -33.00 -64.90
C THR A 72 -49.84 -32.64 -65.76
N ARG A 73 -49.73 -31.67 -66.69
CA ARG A 73 -50.84 -31.31 -67.61
C ARG A 73 -50.99 -32.32 -68.75
N GLU A 74 -52.21 -32.81 -68.99
CA GLU A 74 -52.52 -33.79 -70.04
C GLU A 74 -52.30 -33.30 -71.50
N THR A 75 -52.13 -32.00 -71.73
CA THR A 75 -52.05 -31.41 -73.09
C THR A 75 -50.63 -31.30 -73.67
N ILE A 76 -49.61 -31.82 -72.97
CA ILE A 76 -48.27 -32.09 -73.54
C ILE A 76 -48.07 -33.62 -73.53
N SER A 77 -49.02 -34.37 -74.09
CA SER A 77 -48.97 -35.83 -74.18
C SER A 77 -48.22 -36.30 -75.42
N VAL A 78 -46.90 -36.13 -75.41
CA VAL A 78 -45.98 -36.94 -76.25
C VAL A 78 -45.08 -37.83 -75.37
N VAL A 79 -45.30 -37.87 -74.05
CA VAL A 79 -44.46 -38.64 -73.11
C VAL A 79 -45.34 -39.51 -72.19
N ASP A 80 -45.11 -40.82 -72.20
CA ASP A 80 -45.81 -41.84 -71.40
C ASP A 80 -45.25 -41.88 -69.95
N TYR A 81 -46.14 -41.77 -68.96
CA TYR A 81 -45.79 -41.69 -67.53
C TYR A 81 -45.71 -43.06 -66.82
N LYS A 82 -45.73 -44.20 -67.54
CA LYS A 82 -45.49 -45.52 -66.92
C LYS A 82 -44.10 -45.70 -66.30
N ASN A 83 -43.13 -44.83 -66.63
CA ASN A 83 -41.76 -44.79 -66.05
C ASN A 83 -41.51 -43.48 -65.26
N THR A 84 -42.39 -43.11 -64.32
CA THR A 84 -42.27 -41.89 -63.49
C THR A 84 -40.95 -41.77 -62.70
N GLY A 85 -40.27 -42.89 -62.45
CA GLY A 85 -38.91 -42.91 -61.89
C GLY A 85 -37.90 -42.13 -62.73
N ALA A 86 -37.93 -42.29 -64.06
CA ALA A 86 -36.98 -41.63 -64.96
C ALA A 86 -37.16 -40.10 -65.02
N ILE A 87 -38.38 -39.60 -64.83
CA ILE A 87 -38.67 -38.16 -64.74
C ILE A 87 -38.15 -37.62 -63.40
N GLY A 88 -38.39 -38.34 -62.30
CA GLY A 88 -37.82 -38.01 -60.99
C GLY A 88 -36.30 -38.02 -60.98
N ASP A 89 -35.68 -38.99 -61.65
CA ASP A 89 -34.23 -39.11 -61.81
C ASP A 89 -33.65 -37.99 -62.67
N THR A 90 -34.37 -37.54 -63.70
CA THR A 90 -33.96 -36.39 -64.53
C THR A 90 -34.04 -35.08 -63.74
N ILE A 91 -35.11 -34.89 -62.95
CA ILE A 91 -35.26 -33.71 -62.09
C ILE A 91 -34.19 -33.70 -60.99
N ASN A 92 -33.92 -34.84 -60.35
CA ASN A 92 -32.85 -34.95 -59.35
C ASN A 92 -31.46 -34.82 -59.97
N GLY A 93 -31.22 -35.35 -61.17
CA GLY A 93 -29.95 -35.23 -61.89
C GLY A 93 -29.64 -33.81 -62.34
N ILE A 94 -30.67 -33.04 -62.69
CA ILE A 94 -30.53 -31.62 -63.05
C ILE A 94 -30.49 -30.74 -61.80
N ALA A 95 -31.40 -30.92 -60.84
CA ALA A 95 -31.52 -30.07 -59.65
C ALA A 95 -30.45 -30.36 -58.58
N GLY A 96 -30.00 -31.61 -58.46
CA GLY A 96 -29.02 -32.06 -57.48
C GLY A 96 -27.72 -31.24 -57.48
N PRO A 97 -27.04 -31.04 -58.62
CA PRO A 97 -25.85 -30.19 -58.71
C PRO A 97 -26.10 -28.73 -58.30
N PHE A 98 -27.26 -28.14 -58.63
CA PHE A 98 -27.60 -26.77 -58.22
C PHE A 98 -27.89 -26.67 -56.72
N ILE A 99 -28.59 -27.65 -56.14
CA ILE A 99 -28.83 -27.74 -54.70
C ILE A 99 -27.50 -27.94 -53.96
N ALA A 100 -26.62 -28.80 -54.46
CA ALA A 100 -25.29 -29.04 -53.91
C ALA A 100 -24.41 -27.78 -53.99
N LEU A 101 -24.43 -27.05 -55.10
CA LEU A 101 -23.73 -25.78 -55.25
C LEU A 101 -24.26 -24.72 -54.27
N LEU A 102 -25.59 -24.62 -54.13
CA LEU A 102 -26.22 -23.70 -53.19
C LEU A 102 -25.87 -24.07 -51.73
N ALA A 103 -25.88 -25.36 -51.39
CA ALA A 103 -25.45 -25.85 -50.08
C ALA A 103 -23.96 -25.55 -49.83
N ALA A 104 -23.09 -25.71 -50.83
CA ALA A 104 -21.67 -25.39 -50.73
C ALA A 104 -21.42 -23.89 -50.49
N ILE A 105 -22.14 -23.02 -51.21
CA ILE A 105 -22.07 -21.55 -51.03
C ILE A 105 -22.56 -21.16 -49.63
N LEU A 106 -23.69 -21.70 -49.17
CA LEU A 106 -24.22 -21.42 -47.83
C LEU A 106 -23.27 -21.93 -46.74
N THR A 107 -22.67 -23.10 -46.94
CA THR A 107 -21.68 -23.67 -46.01
C THR A 107 -20.42 -22.81 -45.95
N PHE A 108 -19.91 -22.35 -47.10
CA PHE A 108 -18.79 -21.42 -47.16
C PHE A 108 -19.11 -20.09 -46.45
N LEU A 109 -20.30 -19.53 -46.67
CA LEU A 109 -20.75 -18.31 -46.00
C LEU A 109 -20.81 -18.50 -44.47
N ALA A 110 -21.34 -19.63 -44.01
CA ALA A 110 -21.40 -19.97 -42.59
C ALA A 110 -20.00 -20.05 -41.97
N PHE A 111 -19.07 -20.74 -42.64
CA PHE A 111 -17.67 -20.81 -42.20
C PHE A 111 -16.97 -19.46 -42.23
N TYR A 112 -17.25 -18.61 -43.22
CA TYR A 112 -16.69 -17.27 -43.30
C TYR A 112 -17.16 -16.36 -42.15
N ILE A 113 -18.46 -16.41 -41.83
CA ILE A 113 -19.03 -15.68 -40.68
C ILE A 113 -18.40 -16.20 -39.38
N GLN A 114 -18.25 -17.52 -39.22
CA GLN A 114 -17.59 -18.12 -38.06
C GLN A 114 -16.11 -17.71 -37.95
N TYR A 115 -15.38 -17.68 -39.06
CA TYR A 115 -13.99 -17.21 -39.10
C TYR A 115 -13.87 -15.75 -38.64
N LYS A 116 -14.75 -14.86 -39.16
CA LYS A 116 -14.80 -13.46 -38.72
C LYS A 116 -15.12 -13.34 -37.22
N ALA A 117 -16.07 -14.13 -36.72
CA ALA A 117 -16.41 -14.17 -35.29
C ALA A 117 -15.22 -14.64 -34.43
N ASN A 118 -14.46 -15.64 -34.89
CA ASN A 118 -13.28 -16.15 -34.18
C ASN A 118 -12.15 -15.10 -34.09
N ILE A 119 -11.93 -14.29 -35.14
CA ILE A 119 -10.96 -13.18 -35.10
C ILE A 119 -11.34 -12.16 -34.03
N GLU A 120 -12.61 -11.77 -34.00
CA GLU A 120 -13.13 -10.82 -33.01
C GLU A 120 -13.03 -11.42 -31.60
N GLN A 121 -13.40 -12.69 -31.42
CA GLN A 121 -13.28 -13.39 -30.15
C GLN A 121 -11.84 -13.43 -29.65
N ARG A 122 -10.86 -13.71 -30.51
CA ARG A 122 -9.43 -13.69 -30.14
C ARG A 122 -8.97 -12.30 -29.70
N THR A 123 -9.46 -11.26 -30.37
CA THR A 123 -9.15 -9.87 -30.02
C THR A 123 -9.75 -9.51 -28.65
N GLN A 124 -11.00 -9.88 -28.39
CA GLN A 124 -11.64 -9.66 -27.08
C GLN A 124 -10.95 -10.45 -25.98
N PHE A 125 -10.61 -11.72 -26.23
CA PHE A 125 -9.86 -12.55 -25.30
C PHE A 125 -8.52 -11.93 -24.90
N ASN A 126 -7.74 -11.46 -25.88
CA ASN A 126 -6.46 -10.79 -25.61
C ASN A 126 -6.65 -9.50 -24.79
N LYS A 127 -7.71 -8.70 -25.07
CA LYS A 127 -8.04 -7.51 -24.27
C LYS A 127 -8.40 -7.87 -22.84
N THR A 128 -9.10 -8.99 -22.61
CA THR A 128 -9.46 -9.47 -21.28
C THR A 128 -8.23 -9.90 -20.48
N ILE A 129 -7.31 -10.66 -21.09
CA ILE A 129 -6.04 -11.04 -20.43
C ILE A 129 -5.27 -9.79 -19.99
N LEU A 130 -5.10 -8.82 -20.89
CA LEU A 130 -4.38 -7.58 -20.57
C LEU A 130 -5.04 -6.77 -19.44
N ARG A 131 -6.38 -6.84 -19.30
CA ARG A 131 -7.10 -6.21 -18.18
C ARG A 131 -6.88 -6.99 -16.89
N GLN A 132 -7.00 -8.32 -16.94
CA GLN A 132 -6.78 -9.20 -15.80
C GLN A 132 -5.36 -9.09 -15.25
N ASP A 133 -4.35 -9.02 -16.11
CA ASP A 133 -2.95 -8.83 -15.70
C ASP A 133 -2.79 -7.49 -14.95
N LYS A 134 -3.35 -6.41 -15.51
CA LYS A 134 -3.31 -5.08 -14.87
C LYS A 134 -4.06 -5.04 -13.55
N GLU A 135 -5.22 -5.68 -13.46
CA GLU A 135 -6.02 -5.77 -12.23
C GLU A 135 -5.28 -6.59 -11.18
N SER A 136 -4.68 -7.72 -11.57
CA SER A 136 -3.89 -8.57 -10.68
C SER A 136 -2.68 -7.83 -10.12
N SER A 137 -1.94 -7.10 -10.95
CA SER A 137 -0.82 -6.27 -10.47
C SER A 137 -1.26 -5.16 -9.52
N LYS A 138 -2.43 -4.54 -9.76
CA LYS A 138 -2.99 -3.55 -8.83
C LYS A 138 -3.36 -4.17 -7.49
N GLN A 139 -4.05 -5.31 -7.51
CA GLN A 139 -4.42 -6.06 -6.30
C GLN A 139 -3.19 -6.47 -5.50
N GLU A 140 -2.11 -6.91 -6.16
CA GLU A 140 -0.86 -7.24 -5.47
C GLU A 140 -0.27 -6.04 -4.72
N ILE A 141 -0.26 -4.86 -5.35
CA ILE A 141 0.21 -3.61 -4.73
C ILE A 141 -0.68 -3.23 -3.54
N GLU A 142 -2.00 -3.31 -3.68
CA GLU A 142 -2.95 -3.04 -2.58
C GLU A 142 -2.71 -3.99 -1.39
N LEU A 143 -2.55 -5.30 -1.64
CA LEU A 143 -2.24 -6.27 -0.60
C LEU A 143 -0.88 -6.03 0.08
N ILE A 144 0.11 -5.52 -0.66
CA ILE A 144 1.38 -5.10 -0.05
C ILE A 144 1.16 -3.89 0.87
N ARG A 145 0.39 -2.90 0.41
CA ARG A 145 0.09 -1.67 1.18
C ARG A 145 -0.68 -1.99 2.47
N ASP A 146 -1.69 -2.85 2.40
CA ASP A 146 -2.45 -3.31 3.58
C ASP A 146 -1.57 -4.03 4.61
N ARG A 147 -0.61 -4.85 4.12
CA ARG A 147 0.37 -5.54 4.98
C ARG A 147 1.33 -4.55 5.64
N ILE A 148 1.78 -3.52 4.91
CA ILE A 148 2.61 -2.45 5.46
C ILE A 148 1.85 -1.70 6.55
N GLU A 149 0.62 -1.30 6.28
CA GLU A 149 -0.23 -0.57 7.21
C GLU A 149 -0.50 -1.39 8.49
N SER A 150 -0.87 -2.66 8.32
CA SER A 150 -1.09 -3.59 9.45
C SER A 150 0.16 -3.72 10.31
N ARG A 151 1.33 -3.94 9.69
CA ARG A 151 2.61 -4.04 10.41
C ARG A 151 2.99 -2.73 11.09
N PHE A 152 2.75 -1.59 10.44
CA PHE A 152 2.99 -0.28 11.02
C PHE A 152 2.16 -0.07 12.29
N PHE A 153 0.86 -0.40 12.26
CA PHE A 153 0.02 -0.25 13.44
C PHE A 153 0.40 -1.20 14.58
N GLU A 154 0.89 -2.40 14.28
CA GLU A 154 1.46 -3.29 15.31
C GLU A 154 2.73 -2.70 15.94
N LEU A 155 3.65 -2.16 15.13
CA LEU A 155 4.84 -1.47 15.63
C LEU A 155 4.47 -0.23 16.47
N LEU A 156 3.45 0.51 16.07
CA LEU A 156 2.93 1.65 16.81
C LEU A 156 2.35 1.23 18.17
N LYS A 157 1.62 0.11 18.23
CA LYS A 157 1.12 -0.47 19.48
C LYS A 157 2.27 -0.88 20.40
N LEU A 158 3.29 -1.56 19.87
CA LEU A 158 4.49 -1.94 20.63
C LEU A 158 5.24 -0.70 21.17
N HIS A 159 5.35 0.36 20.38
CA HIS A 159 5.96 1.61 20.83
C HIS A 159 5.19 2.24 22.00
N ARG A 160 3.85 2.30 21.93
CA ARG A 160 3.01 2.77 23.05
C ARG A 160 3.13 1.87 24.28
N ALA A 161 3.22 0.54 24.07
CA ALA A 161 3.38 -0.43 25.16
C ALA A 161 4.68 -0.20 25.94
N ASN A 162 5.79 0.11 25.26
CA ASN A 162 7.06 0.44 25.91
C ASN A 162 6.90 1.53 26.98
N ILE A 163 6.20 2.63 26.66
CA ILE A 163 5.94 3.71 27.62
C ILE A 163 5.11 3.21 28.80
N ASN A 164 4.03 2.48 28.54
CA ASN A 164 3.16 1.97 29.60
C ASN A 164 3.89 0.99 30.55
N GLU A 165 4.91 0.31 30.06
CA GLU A 165 5.75 -0.60 30.84
C GLU A 165 6.85 0.11 31.64
N PHE A 166 7.10 1.41 31.39
CA PHE A 166 8.06 2.16 32.18
C PHE A 166 7.65 2.18 33.65
N LYS A 167 8.54 1.68 34.50
CA LYS A 167 8.39 1.68 35.96
C LYS A 167 9.68 2.16 36.60
N SER A 168 9.60 3.16 37.46
CA SER A 168 10.72 3.62 38.28
C SER A 168 10.20 4.05 39.64
N LYS A 169 10.47 3.24 40.67
CA LYS A 169 10.15 3.44 42.11
C LYS A 169 9.07 4.52 42.37
N GLY A 170 7.80 4.13 42.38
CA GLY A 170 6.68 5.05 42.63
C GLY A 170 6.10 5.74 41.38
N ASN A 171 6.88 5.87 40.31
CA ASN A 171 6.42 6.38 39.01
C ASN A 171 6.17 5.25 38.01
N SER A 172 5.22 5.47 37.10
CA SER A 172 4.91 4.55 36.00
C SER A 172 4.41 5.29 34.77
N GLY A 173 4.60 4.69 33.60
CA GLY A 173 4.13 5.28 32.35
C GLY A 173 4.80 6.62 32.05
N LYS A 174 3.99 7.58 31.61
CA LYS A 174 4.42 8.92 31.23
C LYS A 174 5.06 9.72 32.36
N SER A 175 4.74 9.46 33.64
CA SER A 175 5.39 10.19 34.74
C SER A 175 6.87 9.82 34.90
N VAL A 176 7.27 8.64 34.43
CA VAL A 176 8.70 8.26 34.37
C VAL A 176 9.42 9.07 33.29
N VAL A 177 8.78 9.32 32.14
CA VAL A 177 9.34 10.14 31.05
C VAL A 177 9.58 11.58 31.53
N ILE A 178 8.62 12.16 32.24
CA ILE A 178 8.76 13.51 32.81
C ILE A 178 9.92 13.53 33.82
N ALA A 179 10.00 12.53 34.69
CA ALA A 179 11.09 12.43 35.65
C ALA A 179 12.48 12.26 34.98
N MET A 180 12.58 11.51 33.87
CA MET A 180 13.80 11.40 33.07
C MET A 180 14.17 12.75 32.43
N TYR A 181 13.18 13.49 31.92
CA TYR A 181 13.40 14.82 31.36
C TYR A 181 13.92 15.80 32.44
N ASP A 182 13.31 15.81 33.62
CA ASP A 182 13.77 16.64 34.74
C ASP A 182 15.15 16.24 35.23
N GLU A 183 15.43 14.93 35.29
CA GLU A 183 16.73 14.38 35.65
C GLU A 183 17.81 14.81 34.65
N PHE A 184 17.54 14.69 33.34
CA PHE A 184 18.47 15.12 32.30
C PHE A 184 18.82 16.60 32.43
N ASN A 185 17.82 17.49 32.58
CA ASN A 185 18.08 18.93 32.66
C ASN A 185 18.88 19.29 33.92
N LYS A 186 18.57 18.67 35.07
CA LYS A 186 19.36 18.86 36.30
C LYS A 186 20.82 18.40 36.14
N LEU A 187 21.03 17.26 35.49
CA LEU A 187 22.38 16.78 35.18
C LEU A 187 23.09 17.73 34.22
N PHE A 188 22.40 18.18 33.17
CA PHE A 188 22.95 19.11 32.19
C PHE A 188 23.42 20.40 32.85
N ASP A 189 22.57 21.03 33.67
CA ASP A 189 22.91 22.28 34.39
C ASP A 189 24.09 22.06 35.35
N SER A 190 24.05 20.97 36.14
CA SER A 190 25.14 20.65 37.07
C SER A 190 26.47 20.41 36.34
N ILE A 191 26.48 19.69 35.22
CA ILE A 191 27.71 19.47 34.45
C ILE A 191 28.20 20.77 33.82
N LYS A 192 27.28 21.59 33.29
CA LYS A 192 27.57 22.86 32.63
C LYS A 192 28.26 23.86 33.58
N GLU A 193 27.86 23.90 34.85
CA GLU A 193 28.47 24.75 35.87
C GLU A 193 29.97 24.45 36.09
N TRP A 194 30.36 23.17 36.00
CA TRP A 194 31.73 22.73 36.27
C TRP A 194 32.61 22.60 35.03
N TYR A 195 32.05 22.05 33.94
CA TYR A 195 32.71 21.90 32.64
C TYR A 195 32.38 23.10 31.75
N THR A 196 32.98 24.26 32.05
CA THR A 196 32.70 25.50 31.33
C THR A 196 33.21 25.47 29.88
N PHE A 197 32.71 26.39 29.05
CA PHE A 197 33.13 26.50 27.65
C PHE A 197 34.63 26.71 27.51
N GLU A 198 35.22 27.55 28.37
CA GLU A 198 36.66 27.84 28.40
C GLU A 198 37.48 26.58 28.72
N LYS A 199 36.99 25.74 29.63
CA LYS A 199 37.65 24.47 30.00
C LYS A 199 37.56 23.40 28.90
N SER A 200 36.61 23.54 27.98
CA SER A 200 36.39 22.56 26.90
C SER A 200 37.36 22.69 25.74
N ASN A 201 38.02 23.84 25.57
CA ASN A 201 38.86 24.18 24.42
C ASN A 201 38.15 24.03 23.04
N LEU A 202 36.81 24.14 23.01
CA LEU A 202 36.03 24.10 21.77
C LEU A 202 35.87 25.49 21.17
N TYR A 203 35.70 25.54 19.85
CA TYR A 203 35.50 26.79 19.12
C TYR A 203 34.04 27.27 19.14
N PHE A 204 33.09 26.34 19.18
CA PHE A 204 31.67 26.65 19.08
C PHE A 204 30.89 26.23 20.32
N GLN A 205 30.09 27.15 20.86
CA GLN A 205 29.31 26.91 22.09
C GLN A 205 28.30 25.77 21.95
N HIS A 206 27.69 25.59 20.77
CA HIS A 206 26.73 24.51 20.53
C HIS A 206 27.39 23.12 20.55
N GLU A 207 28.65 22.99 20.11
CA GLU A 207 29.42 21.75 20.22
C GLU A 207 29.74 21.43 21.69
N TRP A 208 30.05 22.46 22.48
CA TRP A 208 30.24 22.31 23.92
C TRP A 208 28.95 21.89 24.63
N HIS A 209 27.83 22.56 24.35
CA HIS A 209 26.53 22.13 24.87
C HIS A 209 26.22 20.67 24.47
N ARG A 210 26.57 20.26 23.26
CA ARG A 210 26.42 18.86 22.83
C ARG A 210 27.28 17.89 23.67
N LYS A 211 28.53 18.23 23.99
CA LYS A 211 29.37 17.41 24.87
C LYS A 211 28.78 17.31 26.29
N VAL A 212 28.32 18.43 26.85
CA VAL A 212 27.64 18.46 28.16
C VAL A 212 26.38 17.57 28.13
N ALA A 213 25.56 17.71 27.08
CA ALA A 213 24.37 16.88 26.87
C ALA A 213 24.71 15.39 26.77
N GLN A 214 25.81 15.05 26.11
CA GLN A 214 26.26 13.67 26.02
C GLN A 214 26.65 13.09 27.39
N ILE A 215 27.39 13.83 28.21
CA ILE A 215 27.74 13.40 29.58
C ILE A 215 26.46 13.24 30.43
N ALA A 216 25.56 14.22 30.39
CA ALA A 216 24.29 14.18 31.13
C ALA A 216 23.44 12.97 30.73
N TYR A 217 23.32 12.72 29.42
CA TYR A 217 22.58 11.59 28.89
C TYR A 217 23.24 10.26 29.26
N ASP A 218 24.57 10.13 29.18
CA ASP A 218 25.28 8.91 29.53
C ASP A 218 25.11 8.55 31.01
N ILE A 219 25.14 9.55 31.90
CA ILE A 219 24.85 9.35 33.34
C ILE A 219 23.41 8.88 33.54
N MET A 220 22.43 9.56 32.95
CA MET A 220 21.01 9.19 33.05
C MET A 220 20.76 7.77 32.46
N PHE A 221 21.39 7.45 31.34
CA PHE A 221 21.17 6.22 30.60
C PHE A 221 21.79 5.01 31.29
N PHE A 222 23.06 5.06 31.65
CA PHE A 222 23.77 3.93 32.30
C PHE A 222 23.58 3.89 33.81
N GLY A 223 23.32 5.04 34.45
CA GLY A 223 23.22 5.17 35.89
C GLY A 223 24.57 5.17 36.61
N LEU A 224 24.52 5.48 37.90
CA LEU A 224 25.66 5.53 38.81
C LEU A 224 25.59 4.40 39.85
N ALA A 225 26.72 4.13 40.52
CA ALA A 225 26.85 3.11 41.57
C ALA A 225 26.29 1.73 41.19
N ASN A 226 26.58 1.31 39.96
CA ASN A 226 26.25 0.01 39.40
C ASN A 226 27.46 -0.58 38.63
N ASN A 227 27.30 -1.79 38.09
CA ASN A 227 28.38 -2.52 37.40
C ASN A 227 28.96 -1.79 36.18
N SER A 228 28.22 -0.87 35.57
CA SER A 228 28.65 -0.10 34.40
C SER A 228 29.31 1.24 34.75
N THR A 229 29.42 1.58 36.04
CA THR A 229 29.94 2.88 36.48
C THR A 229 31.38 3.11 36.00
N GLN A 230 32.24 2.10 36.08
CA GLN A 230 33.64 2.22 35.65
C GLN A 230 33.74 2.55 34.15
N ASP A 231 32.99 1.84 33.31
CA ASP A 231 32.95 2.10 31.87
C ASP A 231 32.36 3.47 31.54
N LEU A 232 31.35 3.90 32.31
CA LEU A 232 30.79 5.24 32.19
C LEU A 232 31.85 6.31 32.51
N MET A 233 32.63 6.14 33.58
CA MET A 233 33.70 7.10 33.93
C MET A 233 34.74 7.20 32.81
N MET A 234 35.14 6.08 32.21
CA MET A 234 36.08 6.08 31.08
C MET A 234 35.50 6.83 29.87
N ARG A 235 34.22 6.62 29.55
CA ARG A 235 33.53 7.35 28.46
C ARG A 235 33.48 8.86 28.72
N ILE A 236 33.16 9.26 29.95
CA ILE A 236 33.08 10.68 30.31
C ILE A 236 34.45 11.33 30.24
N GLN A 237 35.51 10.65 30.68
CA GLN A 237 36.88 11.14 30.56
C GLN A 237 37.26 11.43 29.11
N ASP A 238 36.91 10.52 28.18
CA ASP A 238 37.14 10.69 26.75
C ASP A 238 36.38 11.91 26.18
N ILE A 239 35.12 12.11 26.56
CA ILE A 239 34.32 13.26 26.12
C ILE A 239 34.94 14.59 26.58
N VAL A 240 35.36 14.65 27.85
CA VAL A 240 35.97 15.86 28.45
C VAL A 240 37.30 16.20 27.75
N ALA A 241 38.07 15.19 27.32
CA ALA A 241 39.32 15.34 26.55
C ALA A 241 40.38 16.25 27.20
N ASN A 242 40.31 16.41 28.53
CA ASN A 242 41.29 17.12 29.35
C ASN A 242 41.54 16.31 30.62
N ASP A 243 42.55 15.45 30.58
CA ASP A 243 42.86 14.48 31.64
C ASP A 243 43.13 15.13 33.00
N LYS A 244 43.82 16.27 33.00
CA LYS A 244 44.15 16.99 34.23
C LYS A 244 42.89 17.53 34.89
N PHE A 245 42.09 18.29 34.14
CA PHE A 245 40.80 18.82 34.62
C PHE A 245 39.87 17.69 35.06
N TYR A 246 39.80 16.60 34.31
CA TYR A 246 38.95 15.46 34.65
C TYR A 246 39.33 14.85 36.01
N LYS A 247 40.61 14.56 36.23
CA LYS A 247 41.09 13.88 37.45
C LYS A 247 41.10 14.79 38.68
N GLU A 248 41.51 16.04 38.52
CA GLU A 248 41.73 16.96 39.63
C GLU A 248 40.45 17.72 40.06
N GLU A 249 39.52 17.98 39.12
CA GLU A 249 38.32 18.79 39.38
C GLU A 249 37.03 18.01 39.09
N PHE A 250 36.82 17.60 37.83
CA PHE A 250 35.50 17.12 37.38
C PHE A 250 35.06 15.83 38.07
N PHE A 251 35.93 14.81 38.12
CA PHE A 251 35.63 13.55 38.79
C PHE A 251 35.36 13.72 40.30
N PRO A 252 36.26 14.33 41.09
CA PRO A 252 36.05 14.44 42.55
C PRO A 252 34.89 15.37 42.93
N MET A 253 34.67 16.47 42.20
CA MET A 253 33.68 17.48 42.57
C MET A 253 32.29 17.18 41.99
N VAL A 254 32.20 16.58 40.81
CA VAL A 254 30.91 16.33 40.12
C VAL A 254 30.53 14.86 40.21
N LEU A 255 31.36 13.96 39.66
CA LEU A 255 30.98 12.56 39.49
C LEU A 255 30.95 11.81 40.82
N LYS A 256 31.95 12.01 41.68
CA LYS A 256 32.00 11.39 43.01
C LYS A 256 30.89 11.89 43.91
N ASP A 257 30.57 13.19 43.85
CA ASP A 257 29.45 13.75 44.61
C ASP A 257 28.11 13.16 44.12
N ALA A 258 27.88 13.12 42.80
CA ALA A 258 26.69 12.50 42.22
C ALA A 258 26.54 11.01 42.59
N ILE A 259 27.64 10.25 42.63
CA ILE A 259 27.67 8.86 43.09
C ILE A 259 27.24 8.78 44.56
N ASN A 260 27.85 9.59 45.43
CA ASN A 260 27.53 9.60 46.86
C ASN A 260 26.06 9.97 47.13
N GLN A 261 25.56 10.99 46.42
CA GLN A 261 24.16 11.40 46.50
C GLN A 261 23.21 10.28 46.04
N HIS A 262 23.51 9.64 44.91
CA HIS A 262 22.72 8.51 44.41
C HIS A 262 22.70 7.34 45.42
N GLU A 263 23.85 6.94 45.96
CA GLU A 263 23.93 5.87 46.96
C GLU A 263 23.13 6.19 48.23
N LYS A 264 23.17 7.45 48.68
CA LYS A 264 22.40 7.93 49.83
C LYS A 264 20.89 7.75 49.58
N ILE A 265 20.38 8.29 48.47
CA ILE A 265 18.94 8.19 48.12
C ILE A 265 18.54 6.72 47.92
N LYS A 266 19.41 5.90 47.32
CA LYS A 266 19.19 4.46 47.12
C LYS A 266 19.02 3.73 48.45
N LYS A 267 19.90 3.99 49.43
CA LYS A 267 19.81 3.42 50.78
C LYS A 267 18.52 3.86 51.49
N GLU A 268 18.19 5.15 51.43
CA GLU A 268 16.94 5.69 51.97
C GLU A 268 15.70 5.04 51.35
N ASN A 269 15.70 4.82 50.03
CA ASN A 269 14.61 4.16 49.32
C ASN A 269 14.48 2.66 49.66
N ILE A 270 15.60 1.96 49.90
CA ILE A 270 15.58 0.54 50.29
C ILE A 270 14.86 0.37 51.64
N GLY A 271 15.08 1.29 52.59
CA GLY A 271 14.44 1.29 53.90
C GLY A 271 12.93 1.57 53.89
N LYS A 272 12.37 2.08 52.79
CA LYS A 272 10.94 2.38 52.64
C LYS A 272 10.15 1.19 52.09
N PRO A 273 8.87 1.00 52.51
CA PRO A 273 7.93 0.09 51.85
C PRO A 273 7.82 0.36 50.34
N LYS A 274 7.60 -0.67 49.52
CA LYS A 274 7.62 -0.55 48.03
C LYS A 274 6.71 0.55 47.49
N LEU A 275 5.54 0.75 48.10
CA LEU A 275 4.55 1.77 47.72
C LEU A 275 4.97 3.21 48.09
N GLN A 276 5.91 3.38 49.02
CA GLN A 276 6.40 4.67 49.50
C GLN A 276 7.77 5.05 48.90
N ARG A 277 8.33 4.19 48.05
CA ARG A 277 9.59 4.49 47.35
C ARG A 277 9.34 5.55 46.30
N THR A 278 10.21 6.55 46.27
CA THR A 278 10.17 7.63 45.29
C THR A 278 11.13 7.36 44.14
N TYR A 279 10.97 8.11 43.05
CA TYR A 279 11.87 8.05 41.89
C TYR A 279 13.32 8.09 42.34
N LEU A 280 14.17 7.26 41.74
CA LEU A 280 15.59 7.19 42.05
C LEU A 280 16.38 7.81 40.89
N PRO A 281 16.86 9.07 41.03
CA PRO A 281 17.71 9.70 40.03
C PRO A 281 19.00 8.91 39.84
N ASN A 282 19.54 8.91 38.63
CA ASN A 282 20.79 8.26 38.25
C ASN A 282 20.79 6.72 38.46
N ASP A 283 19.63 6.07 38.57
CA ASP A 283 19.52 4.59 38.67
C ASP A 283 19.77 3.87 37.35
N GLY A 284 19.85 4.63 36.24
CA GLY A 284 20.03 4.10 34.90
C GLY A 284 18.70 3.76 34.23
N HIS A 285 18.59 4.18 32.98
CA HIS A 285 17.40 4.00 32.14
C HIS A 285 17.65 3.20 30.87
N GLN A 286 18.82 2.54 30.74
CA GLN A 286 19.20 1.75 29.58
C GLN A 286 18.14 0.72 29.18
N SER A 287 17.56 0.00 30.14
CA SER A 287 16.50 -0.98 29.85
C SER A 287 15.21 -0.32 29.34
N ARG A 288 14.90 0.90 29.76
CA ARG A 288 13.69 1.62 29.34
C ARG A 288 13.92 2.29 27.98
N LEU A 289 14.88 3.21 27.94
CA LEU A 289 15.19 4.04 26.77
C LEU A 289 15.81 3.23 25.62
N GLY A 290 16.60 2.20 25.93
CA GLY A 290 17.21 1.35 24.91
C GLY A 290 16.17 0.58 24.09
N HIS A 291 15.16 -0.02 24.73
CA HIS A 291 14.06 -0.67 24.02
C HIS A 291 13.15 0.34 23.32
N TYR A 292 12.83 1.46 23.99
CA TYR A 292 11.98 2.51 23.43
C TYR A 292 12.54 3.10 22.12
N PHE A 293 13.79 3.57 22.12
CA PHE A 293 14.39 4.18 20.93
C PHE A 293 14.70 3.16 19.84
N ARG A 294 15.01 1.90 20.18
CA ARG A 294 15.19 0.84 19.18
C ARG A 294 13.89 0.55 18.44
N HIS A 295 12.76 0.43 19.15
CA HIS A 295 11.45 0.22 18.49
C HIS A 295 11.03 1.46 17.69
N LEU A 296 11.29 2.67 18.21
CA LEU A 296 11.04 3.92 17.46
C LEU A 296 11.84 3.94 16.15
N TYR A 297 13.14 3.66 16.22
CA TYR A 297 14.02 3.62 15.04
C TYR A 297 13.59 2.56 14.03
N GLN A 298 13.29 1.34 14.50
CA GLN A 298 12.80 0.26 13.64
C GLN A 298 11.50 0.63 12.94
N THR A 299 10.58 1.31 13.62
CA THR A 299 9.29 1.74 13.04
C THR A 299 9.50 2.78 11.94
N VAL A 300 10.30 3.81 12.22
CA VAL A 300 10.61 4.85 11.22
C VAL A 300 11.35 4.26 10.03
N LYS A 301 12.39 3.44 10.28
CA LYS A 301 13.18 2.78 9.24
C LYS A 301 12.34 1.85 8.37
N PHE A 302 11.43 1.09 8.99
CA PHE A 302 10.51 0.21 8.25
C PHE A 302 9.69 0.99 7.21
N ILE A 303 9.19 2.18 7.55
CA ILE A 303 8.46 3.04 6.60
C ILE A 303 9.40 3.71 5.59
N ASP A 304 10.53 4.27 6.02
CA ASP A 304 11.51 4.94 5.14
C ASP A 304 12.01 4.02 4.02
N GLU A 305 12.26 2.76 4.36
CA GLU A 305 12.81 1.75 3.45
C GLU A 305 11.79 1.17 2.47
N GLN A 306 10.51 1.53 2.57
CA GLN A 306 9.53 1.07 1.58
C GLN A 306 9.85 1.64 0.18
N PRO A 307 9.77 0.84 -0.89
CA PRO A 307 10.03 1.30 -2.24
C PRO A 307 9.09 2.45 -2.65
N SER A 308 9.59 3.44 -3.40
CA SER A 308 8.80 4.62 -3.80
C SER A 308 7.65 4.31 -4.76
N ASN A 309 7.69 3.16 -5.45
CA ASN A 309 6.57 2.65 -6.26
C ASN A 309 5.47 2.00 -5.40
N ILE A 310 5.73 1.73 -4.11
CA ILE A 310 4.76 1.21 -3.15
C ILE A 310 4.26 2.32 -2.24
N LEU A 311 5.17 3.06 -1.59
CA LEU A 311 4.88 4.24 -0.79
C LEU A 311 5.73 5.42 -1.25
N ASN A 312 5.09 6.49 -1.72
CA ASN A 312 5.80 7.73 -2.03
C ASN A 312 6.19 8.49 -0.74
N TYR A 313 6.95 9.58 -0.87
CA TYR A 313 7.39 10.37 0.28
C TYR A 313 6.23 10.92 1.13
N ASP A 314 5.16 11.42 0.51
CA ASP A 314 4.02 11.99 1.24
C ASP A 314 3.30 10.93 2.09
N GLU A 315 3.17 9.72 1.55
CA GLU A 315 2.61 8.58 2.25
C GLU A 315 3.51 8.13 3.41
N LYS A 316 4.83 8.02 3.18
CA LYS A 316 5.81 7.74 4.24
C LYS A 316 5.75 8.80 5.34
N TYR A 317 5.69 10.07 4.95
CA TYR A 317 5.56 11.21 5.85
C TYR A 317 4.27 11.12 6.67
N PHE A 318 3.15 10.73 6.07
CA PHE A 318 1.88 10.53 6.76
C PHE A 318 1.97 9.46 7.86
N TYR A 319 2.55 8.29 7.58
CA TYR A 319 2.77 7.24 8.58
C TYR A 319 3.65 7.74 9.73
N ILE A 320 4.79 8.37 9.42
CA ILE A 320 5.72 8.81 10.46
C ILE A 320 5.16 10.02 11.23
N LYS A 321 4.36 10.88 10.60
CA LYS A 321 3.57 11.91 11.29
C LYS A 321 2.57 11.29 12.27
N THR A 322 1.93 10.18 11.90
CA THR A 322 1.01 9.44 12.79
C THR A 322 1.74 8.86 14.00
N LEU A 323 2.95 8.33 13.81
CA LEU A 323 3.83 7.90 14.89
C LEU A 323 4.24 9.08 15.79
N ARG A 324 4.73 10.18 15.21
CA ARG A 324 5.12 11.39 15.96
C ARG A 324 3.97 11.95 16.79
N ALA A 325 2.73 11.92 16.28
CA ALA A 325 1.55 12.36 17.01
C ALA A 325 1.27 11.56 18.30
N GLN A 326 1.91 10.41 18.49
CA GLN A 326 1.84 9.64 19.75
C GLN A 326 2.83 10.11 20.82
N MET A 327 3.91 10.78 20.40
CA MET A 327 4.97 11.21 21.29
C MET A 327 4.57 12.54 21.95
N THR A 328 4.61 12.56 23.27
CA THR A 328 4.51 13.81 24.03
C THR A 328 5.72 14.71 23.78
N THR A 329 5.62 16.00 24.12
CA THR A 329 6.74 16.93 24.03
C THR A 329 7.94 16.48 24.85
N HIS A 330 7.71 15.88 26.03
CA HIS A 330 8.77 15.30 26.86
C HIS A 330 9.47 14.13 26.17
N GLU A 331 8.72 13.26 25.48
CA GLU A 331 9.31 12.17 24.67
C GLU A 331 10.11 12.71 23.48
N GLN A 332 9.63 13.76 22.79
CA GLN A 332 10.38 14.41 21.73
C GLN A 332 11.66 15.07 22.25
N ALA A 333 11.63 15.67 23.45
CA ALA A 333 12.81 16.23 24.10
C ALA A 333 13.83 15.15 24.49
N LEU A 334 13.39 14.03 25.11
CA LEU A 334 14.28 12.90 25.39
C LEU A 334 14.86 12.29 24.11
N PHE A 335 14.06 12.20 23.05
CA PHE A 335 14.52 11.76 21.73
C PHE A 335 15.58 12.71 21.16
N PHE A 336 15.36 14.02 21.26
CA PHE A 336 16.34 15.03 20.88
C PHE A 336 17.63 14.90 21.69
N TYR A 337 17.58 14.73 23.01
CA TYR A 337 18.78 14.51 23.81
C TYR A 337 19.53 13.25 23.38
N ASN A 338 18.81 12.15 23.13
CA ASN A 338 19.40 10.92 22.61
C ASN A 338 20.10 11.15 21.26
N SER A 339 19.46 11.88 20.35
CA SER A 339 19.96 12.11 18.99
C SER A 339 21.25 12.95 18.95
N LEU A 340 21.53 13.72 20.00
CA LEU A 340 22.81 14.44 20.16
C LEU A 340 23.97 13.52 20.55
N THR A 341 23.71 12.35 21.14
CA THR A 341 24.72 11.42 21.64
C THR A 341 25.24 10.45 20.58
N ILE A 342 26.33 9.73 20.88
CA ILE A 342 26.83 8.62 20.06
C ILE A 342 25.76 7.54 19.81
N MET A 343 24.84 7.32 20.75
CA MET A 343 23.79 6.30 20.61
C MET A 343 22.70 6.69 19.60
N GLY A 344 22.49 7.99 19.40
CA GLY A 344 21.43 8.52 18.55
C GLY A 344 21.91 9.29 17.31
N GLN A 345 23.22 9.48 17.13
CA GLN A 345 23.75 10.21 15.96
C GLN A 345 23.40 9.56 14.61
N SER A 346 23.13 8.25 14.59
CA SER A 346 22.69 7.50 13.40
C SER A 346 21.34 7.96 12.83
N TRP A 347 20.56 8.69 13.63
CA TRP A 347 19.32 9.30 13.15
C TRP A 347 19.57 10.42 12.14
N GLU A 348 20.69 11.14 12.24
CA GLU A 348 21.01 12.26 11.34
C GLU A 348 22.47 12.73 11.39
N LEU A 349 23.04 12.98 12.58
CA LEU A 349 24.32 13.68 12.74
C LEU A 349 25.51 12.93 12.13
N SER A 350 25.49 11.59 12.10
CA SER A 350 26.54 10.77 11.47
C SER A 350 26.21 10.35 10.04
N VAL A 351 25.19 10.96 9.41
CA VAL A 351 24.67 10.54 8.10
C VAL A 351 24.98 11.60 7.06
N GLU A 352 25.70 11.20 6.01
CA GLU A 352 26.05 12.10 4.90
C GLU A 352 24.86 12.35 3.97
N SER A 353 24.15 11.28 3.59
CA SER A 353 23.04 11.38 2.65
C SER A 353 21.83 12.10 3.25
N THR A 354 21.46 13.24 2.66
CA THR A 354 20.31 14.03 3.09
C THR A 354 19.00 13.23 3.14
N ASN A 355 18.80 12.28 2.23
CA ASN A 355 17.59 11.43 2.20
C ASN A 355 17.54 10.40 3.35
N LYS A 356 18.67 10.20 4.07
CA LYS A 356 18.77 9.28 5.22
C LYS A 356 18.79 10.02 6.56
N LYS A 357 18.75 11.36 6.56
CA LYS A 357 18.62 12.19 7.75
C LYS A 357 17.18 12.17 8.26
N LEU A 358 16.83 11.17 9.07
CA LEU A 358 15.44 10.82 9.41
C LEU A 358 14.74 11.89 10.26
N ILE A 359 15.47 12.57 11.16
CA ILE A 359 14.91 13.61 12.04
C ILE A 359 14.38 14.77 11.20
N THR A 360 15.23 15.31 10.34
CA THR A 360 14.91 16.34 9.36
C THR A 360 13.88 15.81 8.38
N LYS A 361 14.14 14.69 7.68
CA LYS A 361 13.25 14.16 6.62
C LYS A 361 11.79 14.08 7.05
N TYR A 362 11.53 13.62 8.26
CA TYR A 362 10.17 13.43 8.78
C TYR A 362 9.74 14.45 9.85
N ASN A 363 10.56 15.46 10.13
CA ASN A 363 10.31 16.49 11.13
C ASN A 363 10.03 15.91 12.53
N LEU A 364 10.76 14.88 12.97
CA LEU A 364 10.40 14.07 14.15
C LEU A 364 10.27 14.87 15.46
N ILE A 365 11.03 15.96 15.60
CA ILE A 365 11.07 16.81 16.81
C ILE A 365 10.37 18.16 16.65
N LYS A 366 9.52 18.32 15.63
CA LYS A 366 8.93 19.62 15.28
C LYS A 366 8.02 20.23 16.36
N ASN A 367 7.51 19.43 17.30
CA ASN A 367 6.56 19.87 18.31
C ASN A 367 7.23 20.36 19.60
N ILE A 368 8.57 20.37 19.67
CA ILE A 368 9.31 20.92 20.81
C ILE A 368 9.14 22.46 20.81
N PRO A 369 8.55 23.06 21.86
CA PRO A 369 8.44 24.51 21.99
C PRO A 369 9.79 25.18 22.20
N ASN A 370 9.86 26.45 21.80
CA ASN A 370 11.03 27.28 22.09
C ASN A 370 11.27 27.36 23.60
N GLY A 371 12.51 27.14 24.03
CA GLY A 371 12.90 27.15 25.44
C GLY A 371 12.59 25.85 26.20
N PHE A 372 11.85 24.89 25.62
CA PHE A 372 11.51 23.64 26.31
C PHE A 372 12.73 22.76 26.59
N THR A 373 13.84 22.97 25.90
CA THR A 373 15.08 22.20 26.07
C THR A 373 16.21 23.04 26.67
N GLY A 374 15.87 24.16 27.35
CA GLY A 374 16.85 25.07 27.96
C GLY A 374 17.84 25.62 26.94
N ASP A 375 19.13 25.49 27.23
CA ASP A 375 20.21 25.97 26.37
C ASP A 375 20.49 25.07 25.14
N LEU A 376 19.91 23.87 25.08
CA LEU A 376 20.02 23.00 23.91
C LEU A 376 18.96 23.39 22.89
N ILE A 377 19.30 24.29 21.97
CA ILE A 377 18.38 24.79 20.95
C ILE A 377 18.29 23.79 19.78
N PRO A 378 17.15 23.11 19.53
CA PRO A 378 17.07 22.08 18.49
C PRO A 378 17.43 22.58 17.09
N GLY A 379 17.08 23.83 16.77
CA GLY A 379 17.40 24.45 15.48
C GLY A 379 18.90 24.66 15.22
N GLN A 380 19.75 24.66 16.26
CA GLN A 380 21.21 24.72 16.07
C GLN A 380 21.78 23.38 15.58
N PHE A 381 21.14 22.26 15.94
CA PHE A 381 21.59 20.91 15.58
C PHE A 381 20.85 20.35 14.36
N TYR A 382 19.57 20.71 14.21
CA TYR A 382 18.69 20.27 13.15
C TYR A 382 17.99 21.49 12.50
N PRO A 383 18.76 22.33 11.76
CA PRO A 383 18.26 23.60 11.23
C PRO A 383 17.18 23.45 10.15
N ASN A 384 17.11 22.28 9.50
CA ASN A 384 16.17 22.01 8.41
C ASN A 384 14.88 21.29 8.86
N VAL A 385 14.66 21.16 10.17
CA VAL A 385 13.37 20.74 10.70
C VAL A 385 12.40 21.92 10.63
N SER A 386 11.18 21.67 10.14
CA SER A 386 10.09 22.64 10.11
C SER A 386 9.34 22.65 11.46
N TYR A 387 9.90 23.40 12.42
CA TYR A 387 9.34 23.56 13.77
C TYR A 387 8.04 24.37 13.75
N GLU A 388 7.07 24.03 14.61
CA GLU A 388 5.73 24.68 14.61
C GLU A 388 5.76 26.16 14.98
N PHE A 389 6.76 26.58 15.76
CA PHE A 389 6.87 27.94 16.27
C PHE A 389 7.74 28.83 15.37
N ILE A 390 8.12 28.35 14.18
CA ILE A 390 8.87 29.12 13.18
C ILE A 390 7.94 29.36 11.98
N VAL A 391 7.74 30.64 11.64
CA VAL A 391 6.71 31.09 10.68
C VAL A 391 6.97 30.63 9.24
N MET A 392 8.22 30.35 8.86
CA MET A 392 8.54 29.86 7.51
C MET A 392 9.63 28.78 7.53
N PRO A 393 9.47 27.71 6.73
CA PRO A 393 10.55 26.74 6.50
C PRO A 393 11.73 27.40 5.77
N THR A 394 12.95 26.94 6.05
CA THR A 394 14.16 27.44 5.42
C THR A 394 14.14 27.22 3.90
N PHE A 395 14.84 28.06 3.13
CA PHE A 395 14.99 27.87 1.69
C PHE A 395 15.58 26.48 1.39
N ASP A 396 16.62 26.11 2.14
CA ASP A 396 17.29 24.81 2.05
C ASP A 396 16.31 23.65 2.25
N ARG A 397 15.35 23.77 3.17
CA ARG A 397 14.35 22.73 3.40
C ARG A 397 13.52 22.44 2.15
N LYS A 398 13.05 23.48 1.45
CA LYS A 398 12.22 23.31 0.24
C LYS A 398 13.01 22.63 -0.88
N GLU A 399 14.30 22.93 -1.01
CA GLU A 399 15.16 22.25 -1.99
C GLU A 399 15.41 20.79 -1.61
N ILE A 400 15.68 20.52 -0.33
CA ILE A 400 15.91 19.17 0.17
C ILE A 400 14.68 18.26 -0.05
N GLU A 401 13.46 18.78 0.17
CA GLU A 401 12.22 18.00 0.01
C GLU A 401 12.01 17.48 -1.40
N LYS A 402 12.50 18.19 -2.43
CA LYS A 402 12.42 17.75 -3.83
C LYS A 402 13.21 16.47 -4.10
N HIS A 403 14.17 16.15 -3.24
CA HIS A 403 15.05 14.98 -3.38
C HIS A 403 14.63 13.79 -2.50
N TYR A 404 13.55 13.92 -1.72
CA TYR A 404 13.09 12.83 -0.89
C TYR A 404 12.35 11.76 -1.71
N SER A 405 12.66 10.50 -1.37
CA SER A 405 12.08 9.31 -1.99
C SER A 405 11.32 8.43 -1.01
#